data_AF-H9GM48-F1
#
_entry.id   AF-H9GM48-F1
#
_cell.length_a   1.000
_cell.length_b   1.000
_cell.length_c   1.000
_cell.angle_alpha   90.00
_cell.angle_beta   90.00
_cell.angle_gamma   90.00
#
_symmetry.space_group_name_H-M   'P 1'
#
loop_
_entity.id
_entity.type
_entity.pdbx_description
1 polymer ?
#
loop_
_entity_poly.entity_id
_entity_poly.type
_entity_poly.pdbx_seq_one_letter_code
_entity_poly.pdbx_strand_id
1 'polypeptide(L)'
;MAAEEKWPPFCPFGLLVPHILPAQCYDELLVRFNLLHIPCLKILISKGLGFAIVAGSLMVKLPQIAKILGARSAEGLSFNAILLELMAITGTMVYSVSRSFPFR
;
A
#
# COMPACT_ATOMS: atom_id res chain seq x y z
N MET A 1 -28.91 7.25 6.87
CA MET A 1 -29.65 5.98 7.01
C MET A 1 -30.02 5.58 5.58
N ALA A 2 -29.58 4.50 4.95
CA ALA A 2 -28.89 3.29 5.36
C ALA A 2 -28.02 2.84 4.16
N ALA A 3 -26.79 2.40 4.41
CA ALA A 3 -25.92 1.80 3.38
C ALA A 3 -25.21 0.54 3.90
N GLU A 4 -25.86 -0.17 4.84
CA GLU A 4 -25.36 -1.42 5.43
C GLU A 4 -25.78 -2.70 4.68
N GLU A 5 -26.57 -2.63 3.59
CA GLU A 5 -27.21 -3.84 3.00
C GLU A 5 -26.95 -4.08 1.50
N LYS A 6 -25.74 -3.86 0.96
CA LYS A 6 -25.49 -4.15 -0.47
C LYS A 6 -24.09 -4.67 -0.79
N TRP A 7 -23.56 -5.58 0.01
CA TRP A 7 -22.46 -6.44 -0.44
C TRP A 7 -23.01 -7.85 -0.68
N PRO A 8 -23.00 -8.37 -1.91
CA PRO A 8 -23.43 -9.74 -2.15
C PRO A 8 -22.56 -10.71 -1.32
N PRO A 9 -23.13 -11.76 -0.73
CA PRO A 9 -22.42 -12.68 0.18
C PRO A 9 -21.28 -13.47 -0.50
N PHE A 10 -21.09 -13.28 -1.81
CA PHE A 10 -20.08 -13.95 -2.64
C PHE A 10 -18.88 -13.06 -3.00
N CYS A 11 -18.71 -11.86 -2.45
CA CYS A 11 -17.48 -11.07 -2.66
C CYS A 11 -16.39 -11.53 -1.67
N PRO A 12 -15.38 -12.32 -2.10
CA PRO A 12 -14.30 -12.79 -1.21
C PRO A 12 -13.43 -11.65 -0.65
N PHE A 13 -13.60 -10.42 -1.17
CA PHE A 13 -12.82 -9.23 -0.79
C PHE A 13 -13.58 -8.22 0.09
N GLY A 14 -14.77 -8.56 0.62
CA GLY A 14 -15.64 -7.63 1.37
C GLY A 14 -14.98 -6.92 2.57
N LEU A 15 -13.91 -7.49 3.15
CA LEU A 15 -13.16 -6.88 4.24
C LEU A 15 -12.03 -5.92 3.76
N LEU A 16 -11.46 -6.16 2.57
CA LEU A 16 -10.26 -5.46 2.08
C LEU A 16 -10.60 -4.26 1.20
N VAL A 17 -11.68 -4.37 0.41
CA VAL A 17 -12.15 -3.32 -0.51
C VAL A 17 -12.43 -1.98 0.19
N PRO A 18 -13.10 -1.93 1.36
CA PRO A 18 -13.41 -0.65 2.03
C PRO A 18 -12.17 0.17 2.41
N HIS A 19 -11.03 -0.50 2.60
CA HIS A 19 -9.77 0.14 2.97
C HIS A 19 -9.02 0.73 1.77
N ILE A 20 -9.26 0.17 0.59
CA ILE A 20 -8.65 0.56 -0.68
C ILE A 20 -9.51 1.62 -1.38
N LEU A 21 -10.84 1.41 -1.45
CA LEU A 21 -11.79 2.28 -2.13
C LEU A 21 -13.07 2.48 -1.30
N PRO A 22 -13.59 3.72 -1.18
CA PRO A 22 -14.88 3.94 -0.54
C PRO A 22 -16.01 3.26 -1.34
N ALA A 23 -17.01 2.74 -0.64
CA ALA A 23 -18.11 1.96 -1.23
C ALA A 23 -18.80 2.66 -2.41
N GLN A 24 -18.93 3.99 -2.36
CA GLN A 24 -19.54 4.78 -3.42
C GLN A 24 -18.69 4.81 -4.70
N CYS A 25 -17.36 4.81 -4.57
CA CYS A 25 -16.47 4.72 -5.73
C CYS A 25 -16.40 3.30 -6.30
N TYR A 26 -16.62 2.26 -5.48
CA TYR A 26 -16.68 0.88 -5.97
C TYR A 26 -17.88 0.67 -6.90
N ASP A 27 -19.06 1.13 -6.48
CA ASP A 27 -20.30 0.98 -7.27
C ASP A 27 -20.19 1.75 -8.60
N GLU A 28 -19.72 3.00 -8.56
CA GLU A 28 -19.59 3.85 -9.76
C GLU A 28 -18.54 3.32 -10.76
N LEU A 29 -17.43 2.75 -10.26
CA LEU A 29 -16.32 2.34 -11.12
C LEU A 29 -16.41 0.89 -11.62
N LEU A 30 -16.90 -0.04 -10.78
CA LEU A 30 -16.97 -1.48 -11.11
C LEU A 30 -18.38 -1.96 -11.48
N VAL A 31 -19.43 -1.41 -10.86
CA VAL A 31 -20.82 -1.83 -11.16
C VAL A 31 -21.37 -1.02 -12.33
N ARG A 32 -21.13 0.30 -12.35
CA ARG A 32 -21.58 1.22 -13.42
C ARG A 32 -20.56 1.42 -14.54
N PHE A 33 -19.32 0.91 -14.40
CA PHE A 33 -18.21 1.11 -15.35
C PHE A 33 -17.95 2.59 -15.71
N ASN A 34 -18.25 3.52 -14.81
CA ASN A 34 -18.11 4.95 -15.06
C ASN A 34 -16.69 5.44 -14.74
N LEU A 35 -15.75 5.08 -15.60
CA LEU A 35 -14.32 5.42 -15.47
C LEU A 35 -14.02 6.93 -15.55
N LEU A 36 -14.97 7.75 -15.99
CA LEU A 36 -14.82 9.19 -16.14
C LEU A 36 -15.04 9.99 -14.85
N HIS A 37 -15.39 9.31 -13.74
CA HIS A 37 -15.56 9.97 -12.46
C HIS A 37 -14.21 10.32 -11.82
N ILE A 38 -13.68 11.50 -12.21
CA ILE A 38 -12.37 12.03 -11.84
C ILE A 38 -12.01 11.88 -10.34
N PRO A 39 -12.88 12.20 -9.36
CA PRO A 39 -12.50 12.10 -7.95
C PRO A 39 -12.30 10.65 -7.48
N CYS A 40 -13.10 9.70 -7.97
CA CYS A 40 -12.95 8.28 -7.63
C CYS A 40 -11.74 7.65 -8.33
N LEU A 41 -11.50 8.01 -9.60
CA LEU A 41 -10.34 7.55 -10.34
C LEU A 41 -9.02 8.03 -9.69
N LYS A 42 -8.99 9.29 -9.23
CA LYS A 42 -7.82 9.84 -8.51
C LYS A 42 -7.51 9.07 -7.23
N ILE A 43 -8.53 8.69 -6.46
CA ILE A 43 -8.36 7.90 -5.23
C ILE A 43 -7.80 6.52 -5.57
N LEU A 44 -8.37 5.84 -6.58
CA LEU A 44 -7.90 4.54 -7.02
C LEU A 44 -6.44 4.58 -7.46
N ILE A 45 -6.07 5.56 -8.30
CA ILE A 45 -4.70 5.72 -8.81
C ILE A 45 -3.74 6.05 -7.66
N SER A 46 -4.09 6.97 -6.76
CA SER A 46 -3.23 7.34 -5.63
C SER A 46 -2.93 6.14 -4.74
N LYS A 47 -3.98 5.39 -4.36
CA LYS A 47 -3.86 4.18 -3.52
C LYS A 47 -3.09 3.07 -4.24
N GLY A 48 -3.41 2.82 -5.50
CA GLY A 48 -2.75 1.81 -6.33
C GLY A 48 -1.27 2.11 -6.51
N LEU A 49 -0.91 3.37 -6.74
CA LEU A 49 0.48 3.81 -6.86
C LEU A 49 1.23 3.63 -5.54
N GLY A 50 0.62 3.97 -4.40
CA GLY A 50 1.20 3.73 -3.08
C GLY A 50 1.55 2.25 -2.85
N PHE A 51 0.62 1.35 -3.16
CA PHE A 51 0.86 -0.10 -3.07
C PHE A 51 1.94 -0.57 -4.05
N ALA A 52 1.95 -0.06 -5.29
CA ALA A 52 2.95 -0.42 -6.29
C ALA A 52 4.36 -0.01 -5.85
N ILE A 53 4.52 1.17 -5.24
CA ILE A 53 5.81 1.63 -4.71
C ILE A 53 6.29 0.73 -3.58
N VAL A 54 5.41 0.38 -2.63
CA VAL A 54 5.77 -0.53 -1.52
C VAL A 54 6.16 -1.91 -2.07
N ALA A 55 5.35 -2.48 -2.97
CA ALA A 55 5.63 -3.78 -3.58
C ALA A 55 6.94 -3.78 -4.38
N GLY A 56 7.18 -2.73 -5.18
CA GLY A 56 8.43 -2.57 -5.95
C GLY A 56 9.66 -2.45 -5.05
N SER A 57 9.56 -1.69 -3.96
CA SER A 57 10.63 -1.56 -2.96
C SER A 57 10.96 -2.90 -2.29
N LEU A 58 9.96 -3.69 -1.95
CA LEU A 58 10.16 -5.03 -1.39
C LEU A 58 10.79 -5.99 -2.41
N MET A 59 10.38 -5.90 -3.68
CA MET A 59 10.91 -6.75 -4.76
C MET A 59 12.43 -6.58 -4.94
N VAL A 60 12.99 -5.40 -4.68
CA VAL A 60 14.44 -5.16 -4.78
C VAL A 60 15.20 -5.45 -3.48
N LYS A 61 14.56 -5.30 -2.31
CA LYS A 61 15.18 -5.55 -0.99
C LYS A 61 15.24 -7.03 -0.64
N LEU A 62 14.20 -7.80 -0.97
CA LEU A 62 14.15 -9.23 -0.64
C LEU A 62 15.28 -10.04 -1.30
N PRO A 63 15.63 -9.85 -2.60
CA PRO A 63 16.77 -10.54 -3.21
C PRO A 63 18.11 -10.14 -2.58
N GLN A 64 18.26 -8.87 -2.16
CA GLN A 64 19.46 -8.41 -1.47
C GLN A 64 19.62 -9.11 -0.12
N ILE A 65 18.52 -9.24 0.65
CA ILE A 65 18.51 -9.98 1.91
C ILE A 65 18.84 -11.46 1.69
N ALA A 66 18.23 -12.09 0.67
CA ALA A 66 18.48 -13.48 0.33
C ALA A 66 19.96 -13.73 -0.04
N LYS A 67 20.62 -12.80 -0.76
CA LYS A 67 22.05 -12.89 -1.06
C LYS A 67 22.92 -12.81 0.19
N ILE A 68 22.61 -11.92 1.13
CA ILE A 68 23.36 -11.79 2.40
C ILE A 68 23.21 -13.09 3.23
N LEU A 69 21.99 -13.62 3.32
CA LEU A 69 21.74 -14.88 4.04
C LEU A 69 22.46 -16.07 3.40
N GLY A 70 22.48 -16.14 2.06
CA GLY A 70 23.17 -17.20 1.31
C GLY A 70 24.69 -17.12 1.40
N ALA A 71 25.27 -15.93 1.32
CA ALA A 71 26.71 -15.71 1.43
C ALA A 71 27.22 -15.75 2.87
N ARG A 72 26.34 -15.61 3.87
CA ARG A 72 26.67 -15.40 5.30
C ARG A 72 27.68 -14.26 5.53
N SER A 73 27.82 -13.36 4.57
CA SER A 73 28.71 -12.21 4.61
C SER A 73 27.95 -10.99 4.11
N ALA A 74 28.15 -9.86 4.79
CA ALA A 74 27.65 -8.55 4.40
C ALA A 74 28.77 -7.68 3.79
N GLU A 75 29.87 -8.30 3.33
CA GLU A 75 30.93 -7.59 2.61
C GLU A 75 30.37 -6.84 1.40
N GLY A 76 30.69 -5.54 1.32
CA GLY A 76 30.18 -4.65 0.28
C GLY A 76 28.95 -3.82 0.68
N LEU A 77 28.31 -4.08 1.83
CA LEU A 77 27.29 -3.20 2.40
C LEU A 77 27.86 -2.33 3.53
N SER A 78 27.55 -1.03 3.49
CA SER A 78 27.90 -0.09 4.55
C SER A 78 26.90 -0.19 5.70
N PHE A 79 27.38 -0.58 6.89
CA PHE A 79 26.56 -0.65 8.11
C PHE A 79 25.89 0.69 8.44
N ASN A 80 26.63 1.80 8.34
CA ASN A 80 26.12 3.14 8.62
C ASN A 80 25.00 3.54 7.65
N ALA A 81 25.08 3.13 6.37
CA ALA A 81 24.05 3.42 5.39
C ALA A 81 22.74 2.69 5.71
N ILE A 82 22.82 1.40 6.09
CA ILE A 82 21.65 0.62 6.50
C ILE A 82 21.02 1.21 7.77
N LEU A 83 21.84 1.59 8.75
CA LEU A 83 21.34 2.20 9.98
C LEU A 83 20.61 3.52 9.70
N LEU A 84 21.17 4.37 8.84
CA LEU A 84 20.52 5.62 8.42
C LEU A 84 19.20 5.35 7.69
N GLU A 85 19.18 4.36 6.81
CA GLU A 85 17.97 3.96 6.07
C GLU A 85 16.87 3.49 7.03
N LEU A 86 17.24 2.67 8.03
CA LEU A 86 16.32 2.17 9.06
C LEU A 86 15.76 3.33 9.90
N MET A 87 16.61 4.28 10.30
CA MET A 87 16.21 5.48 11.03
C MET A 87 15.26 6.36 10.21
N ALA A 88 15.54 6.57 8.93
CA ALA A 88 14.70 7.37 8.04
C ALA A 88 13.31 6.76 7.83
N ILE A 89 13.24 5.45 7.56
CA ILE A 89 11.97 4.73 7.39
C ILE A 89 11.18 4.73 8.71
N THR A 90 11.83 4.47 9.83
CA THR A 90 11.19 4.48 11.16
C THR A 90 10.67 5.86 11.51
N GLY A 91 11.47 6.91 11.28
CA GLY A 91 11.06 8.30 11.50
C GLY A 91 9.84 8.67 10.67
N THR A 92 9.81 8.26 9.40
CA THR A 92 8.67 8.48 8.50
C THR A 92 7.44 7.71 8.99
N MET A 93 7.60 6.46 9.43
CA MET A 93 6.52 5.64 9.98
C MET A 93 5.92 6.28 11.24
N VAL A 94 6.76 6.70 12.19
CA VAL A 94 6.33 7.35 13.43
C VAL A 94 5.60 8.66 13.12
N TYR A 95 6.12 9.47 12.20
CA TYR A 95 5.47 10.70 11.75
C TYR A 95 4.07 10.44 11.17
N SER A 96 3.97 9.47 10.26
CA SER A 96 2.71 9.10 9.61
C SER A 96 1.68 8.54 10.61
N VAL A 97 2.11 7.71 11.56
CA VAL A 97 1.22 7.18 12.62
C VAL A 97 0.76 8.29 13.56
N SER A 98 1.67 9.14 14.04
CA SER A 98 1.33 10.26 14.95
C SER A 98 0.37 11.27 14.31
N ARG A 99 0.49 11.50 13.00
CA ARG A 99 -0.39 12.39 12.25
C ARG A 99 -1.64 11.72 11.68
N SER A 100 -1.87 10.43 11.97
CA SER A 100 -2.98 9.65 11.42
C SER A 100 -3.07 9.74 9.89
N PHE A 101 -1.92 9.72 9.21
CA PHE A 101 -1.82 9.59 7.76
C PHE A 101 -1.44 8.14 7.42
N PRO A 102 -2.40 7.20 7.41
CA PRO A 102 -2.12 5.85 6.95
C PRO A 102 -1.77 5.92 5.47
N PHE A 103 -0.54 5.50 5.13
CA PHE A 103 0.02 5.31 3.79
C PHE A 103 -0.91 5.78 2.65
N ARG A 104 -0.72 7.04 2.24
CA ARG A 104 -1.41 7.65 1.11
C ARG A 104 -0.88 7.12 -0.21
#